data_AF-A0A4R1MAG3-F1
#
_entry.id   AF-A0A4R1MAG3-F1
#
_cell.length_a   1.000
_cell.length_b   1.000
_cell.length_c   1.000
_cell.angle_alpha   90.00
_cell.angle_beta   90.00
_cell.angle_gamma   90.00
#
_symmetry.space_group_name_H-M   'P 1'
#
loop_
_entity.id
_entity.type
_entity.pdbx_description
1 polymer ?
#
loop_
_entity_poly.entity_id
_entity_poly.type
_entity_poly.pdbx_seq_one_letter_code
_entity_poly.pdbx_strand_id
1 'polypeptide(L)'
;MLEWFIERHVISVFIILLGVISLMTLSVLNTVYTKLLKESKNMSLTNSSLLKNIKLKYENCYKLELYTNEVQAFIDKSLYEKRIFKIPIYRLESISIEAIYMCVVIGFLGTFLNITYYMQQDILNITMIFLPGIMGFMIGSILLSTKAFLAIEMKKHIFYSNVKDYLENTLKNKLDQQIKKEVIYENYNKMEEMAQKNIENEKNLYDNKENISYLHENVESIQYDNGKGKKQKQSAINDKENIINQVINEIIK
;
A
#
# COMPACT_ATOMS: atom_id res chain seq x y z
N MET A 1 -6.64 22.22 -55.51
CA MET A 1 -6.28 22.12 -54.07
C MET A 1 -5.10 21.20 -53.82
N LEU A 2 -5.09 19.96 -54.33
CA LEU A 2 -4.00 18.99 -54.15
C LEU A 2 -2.65 19.48 -54.70
N GLU A 3 -2.67 20.18 -55.84
CA GLU A 3 -1.48 20.76 -56.48
C GLU A 3 -0.76 21.77 -55.57
N TRP A 4 -1.53 22.58 -54.84
CA TRP A 4 -0.99 23.59 -53.90
C TRP A 4 -0.26 22.95 -52.71
N PHE A 5 -0.70 21.77 -52.26
CA PHE A 5 -0.03 21.02 -51.20
C PHE A 5 1.29 20.40 -51.67
N ILE A 6 1.37 19.98 -52.93
CA ILE A 6 2.53 19.32 -53.52
C ILE A 6 3.61 20.34 -53.87
N GLU A 7 3.26 21.44 -54.55
CA GLU A 7 4.21 22.51 -54.92
C GLU A 7 4.88 23.15 -53.70
N ARG A 8 4.16 23.24 -52.57
CA ARG A 8 4.65 23.91 -51.36
C ARG A 8 5.33 22.95 -50.37
N HIS A 9 5.62 21.71 -50.77
CA HIS A 9 6.26 20.68 -49.93
C HIS A 9 5.60 20.49 -48.55
N VAL A 10 4.28 20.71 -48.46
CA VAL A 10 3.55 20.73 -47.18
C VAL A 10 3.61 19.36 -46.51
N ILE A 11 3.54 18.29 -47.30
CA ILE A 11 3.64 16.90 -46.82
C ILE A 11 4.97 16.67 -46.10
N SER A 12 6.09 17.15 -46.66
CA SER A 12 7.41 17.01 -46.04
C SER A 12 7.50 17.79 -44.72
N VAL A 13 6.93 18.99 -44.65
CA VAL A 13 6.86 19.79 -43.41
C VAL A 13 6.04 19.06 -42.33
N PHE A 14 4.91 18.45 -42.70
CA PHE A 14 4.10 17.65 -41.78
C PHE A 14 4.85 16.43 -41.24
N ILE A 15 5.59 15.72 -42.09
CA ILE A 15 6.42 14.57 -41.68
C ILE A 15 7.47 15.00 -40.65
N ILE A 16 8.14 16.13 -40.88
CA ILE A 16 9.15 16.67 -39.94
C ILE A 16 8.49 17.06 -38.61
N LEU A 17 7.34 17.74 -38.65
CA LEU A 17 6.61 18.14 -37.45
C LEU A 17 6.18 16.93 -36.61
N LEU A 18 5.67 15.89 -37.26
CA LEU A 18 5.31 14.61 -36.63
C LEU A 18 6.55 13.88 -36.07
N GLY A 19 7.69 13.98 -36.75
CA GLY A 19 8.95 13.46 -36.24
C GLY A 19 9.38 14.15 -34.94
N VAL A 20 9.32 15.49 -34.91
CA VAL A 20 9.71 16.30 -33.76
C VAL A 20 8.80 16.05 -32.55
N ILE A 21 7.48 15.97 -32.75
CA ILE A 21 6.54 15.71 -31.64
C ILE A 21 6.74 14.29 -31.06
N SER A 22 7.05 13.32 -31.93
CA SER A 22 7.35 11.95 -31.51
C SER A 22 8.64 11.92 -30.66
N LEU A 23 9.70 12.58 -31.13
CA LEU A 23 10.98 12.66 -30.43
C LEU A 23 10.83 13.34 -29.04
N MET A 24 10.09 14.45 -28.98
CA MET A 24 9.74 15.12 -27.73
C MET A 24 9.06 14.15 -26.74
N THR A 25 8.11 13.36 -27.23
CA THR A 25 7.38 12.39 -26.39
C THR A 25 8.31 11.29 -25.87
N LEU A 26 9.17 10.73 -26.71
CA LEU A 26 10.18 9.75 -26.29
C LEU A 26 11.14 10.31 -25.23
N SER A 27 11.58 11.56 -25.39
CA SER A 27 12.50 12.23 -24.45
C SER A 27 11.86 12.44 -23.08
N VAL A 28 10.60 12.88 -23.05
CA VAL A 28 9.82 13.00 -21.81
C VAL A 28 9.69 11.63 -21.15
N LEU A 29 9.36 10.59 -21.91
CA LEU A 29 9.21 9.23 -21.41
C LEU A 29 10.52 8.73 -20.76
N ASN A 30 11.66 8.91 -21.42
CA ASN A 30 12.97 8.55 -20.88
C ASN A 30 13.29 9.28 -19.56
N THR A 31 13.04 10.58 -19.49
CA THR A 31 13.31 11.39 -18.29
C THR A 31 12.49 10.90 -17.10
N VAL A 32 11.24 10.51 -17.35
CA VAL A 32 10.34 9.99 -16.31
C VAL A 32 10.80 8.62 -15.81
N TYR A 33 11.10 7.69 -16.73
CA TYR A 33 11.54 6.34 -16.35
C TYR A 33 12.90 6.34 -15.66
N THR A 34 13.83 7.18 -16.09
CA THR A 34 15.13 7.34 -15.41
C THR A 34 14.97 7.93 -14.01
N LYS A 35 14.09 8.93 -13.84
CA LYS A 35 13.75 9.46 -12.52
C LYS A 35 13.12 8.41 -11.63
N LEU A 36 12.14 7.66 -12.14
CA LEU A 36 11.51 6.54 -11.42
C LEU A 36 12.53 5.47 -11.00
N LEU A 37 13.43 5.08 -11.89
CA LEU A 37 14.46 4.08 -11.62
C LEU A 37 15.45 4.56 -10.54
N LYS A 38 15.86 5.83 -10.60
CA LYS A 38 16.72 6.43 -9.57
C LYS A 38 16.00 6.48 -8.23
N GLU A 39 14.70 6.77 -8.27
CA GLU A 39 13.86 6.84 -7.10
C GLU A 39 13.57 5.46 -6.46
N SER A 40 13.43 4.40 -7.26
CA SER A 40 13.23 3.04 -6.74
C SER A 40 14.47 2.45 -6.09
N LYS A 41 15.68 2.81 -6.55
CA LYS A 41 16.93 2.35 -5.92
C LYS A 41 17.07 2.78 -4.46
N ASN A 42 16.53 3.95 -4.10
CA ASN A 42 16.57 4.49 -2.74
C ASN A 42 15.15 4.66 -2.15
N MET A 43 14.32 3.62 -2.26
CA MET A 43 12.91 3.62 -1.86
C MET A 43 12.65 4.04 -0.40
N SER A 44 13.65 3.88 0.48
CA SER A 44 13.55 4.28 1.89
C SER A 44 13.62 5.80 2.12
N LEU A 45 14.11 6.60 1.17
CA LEU A 45 14.32 8.05 1.30
C LEU A 45 13.54 8.87 0.27
N THR A 46 12.79 8.22 -0.62
CA THR A 46 12.25 8.90 -1.79
C THR A 46 10.95 9.63 -1.56
N ASN A 47 10.85 10.81 -2.18
CA ASN A 47 9.73 11.74 -2.03
C ASN A 47 8.67 11.63 -3.14
N SER A 48 8.76 10.66 -4.05
CA SER A 48 7.80 10.59 -5.15
C SER A 48 6.44 10.08 -4.73
N SER A 49 5.40 10.73 -5.23
CA SER A 49 4.01 10.41 -4.91
C SER A 49 3.65 8.97 -5.25
N LEU A 50 4.24 8.39 -6.31
CA LEU A 50 4.01 7.01 -6.73
C LEU A 50 4.49 6.02 -5.66
N LEU A 51 5.75 6.16 -5.22
CA LEU A 51 6.36 5.27 -4.23
C LEU A 51 5.66 5.40 -2.86
N LYS A 52 5.27 6.63 -2.48
CA LYS A 52 4.48 6.87 -1.27
C LYS A 52 3.12 6.17 -1.33
N ASN A 53 2.42 6.26 -2.46
CA ASN A 53 1.12 5.61 -2.63
C ASN A 53 1.25 4.08 -2.58
N ILE A 54 2.27 3.50 -3.21
CA ILE A 54 2.55 2.06 -3.14
C ILE A 54 2.82 1.64 -1.68
N LYS A 55 3.68 2.38 -0.98
CA LYS A 55 4.00 2.11 0.43
C LYS A 55 2.76 2.18 1.32
N LEU A 56 1.96 3.25 1.21
CA LEU A 56 0.73 3.43 2.01
C LEU A 56 -0.30 2.34 1.75
N LYS A 57 -0.53 1.98 0.47
CA LYS A 57 -1.44 0.89 0.11
C LYS A 57 -0.96 -0.45 0.68
N TYR A 58 0.35 -0.74 0.62
CA TYR A 58 0.93 -1.96 1.20
C TYR A 58 0.80 -1.99 2.72
N GLU A 59 1.15 -0.91 3.42
CA GLU A 59 1.01 -0.82 4.89
C GLU A 59 -0.45 -0.99 5.33
N ASN A 60 -1.41 -0.38 4.62
CA ASN A 60 -2.82 -0.52 4.92
C ASN A 60 -3.31 -1.96 4.72
N CYS A 61 -2.94 -2.63 3.62
CA CYS A 61 -3.30 -4.02 3.38
C CYS A 61 -2.67 -4.97 4.40
N TYR A 62 -1.41 -4.72 4.80
CA TYR A 62 -0.72 -5.52 5.80
C TYR A 62 -1.36 -5.40 7.18
N LYS A 63 -1.74 -4.19 7.59
CA LYS A 63 -2.46 -3.95 8.86
C LYS A 63 -3.85 -4.56 8.90
N LEU A 64 -4.48 -4.72 7.73
CA LEU A 64 -5.80 -5.33 7.61
C LEU A 64 -5.74 -6.87 7.47
N GLU A 65 -4.55 -7.49 7.58
CA GLU A 65 -4.31 -8.93 7.37
C GLU A 65 -4.87 -9.48 6.05
N LEU A 66 -5.17 -8.60 5.09
CA LEU A 66 -5.62 -8.97 3.75
C LEU A 66 -4.39 -9.36 2.93
N TYR A 67 -3.88 -10.56 3.21
CA TYR A 67 -2.71 -11.14 2.58
C TYR A 67 -3.04 -11.56 1.14
N THR A 68 -3.15 -10.59 0.24
CA THR A 68 -3.24 -10.88 -1.19
C THR A 68 -1.83 -11.16 -1.69
N ASN A 69 -1.55 -12.44 -2.00
CA ASN A 69 -0.27 -12.95 -2.50
C ASN A 69 0.27 -12.26 -3.77
N GLU A 70 -0.49 -11.36 -4.39
CA GLU A 70 -0.07 -10.65 -5.60
C GLU A 70 0.29 -9.18 -5.35
N VAL A 71 1.40 -8.95 -4.63
CA VAL A 71 2.06 -7.62 -4.53
C VAL A 71 2.28 -7.01 -5.92
N GLN A 72 2.46 -7.89 -6.91
CA GLN A 72 2.59 -7.63 -8.34
C GLN A 72 1.42 -6.80 -8.91
N ALA A 73 0.18 -7.22 -8.67
CA ALA A 73 -1.01 -6.55 -9.18
C ALA A 73 -1.21 -5.14 -8.60
N PHE A 74 -0.76 -4.90 -7.36
CA PHE A 74 -0.85 -3.58 -6.72
C PHE A 74 0.15 -2.57 -7.27
N ILE A 75 1.37 -3.02 -7.56
CA ILE A 75 2.42 -2.19 -8.16
C ILE A 75 1.98 -1.77 -9.56
N ASP A 76 1.44 -2.70 -10.34
CA ASP A 76 0.93 -2.43 -11.68
C ASP A 76 -0.20 -1.40 -11.63
N LYS A 77 -1.20 -1.58 -10.77
CA LYS A 77 -2.32 -0.62 -10.62
C LYS A 77 -1.84 0.79 -10.25
N SER A 78 -0.83 0.89 -9.40
CA SER A 78 -0.27 2.20 -8.98
C SER A 78 0.61 2.85 -10.06
N LEU A 79 1.27 2.06 -10.91
CA LEU A 79 1.94 2.55 -12.12
C LEU A 79 0.94 3.05 -13.17
N TYR A 80 -0.21 2.37 -13.33
CA TYR A 80 -1.29 2.78 -14.23
C TYR A 80 -1.95 4.12 -13.84
N GLU A 81 -2.03 4.42 -12.54
CA GLU A 81 -2.60 5.67 -12.03
C GLU A 81 -1.72 6.90 -12.29
N LYS A 82 -0.42 6.72 -12.61
CA LYS A 82 0.47 7.85 -12.84
C LYS A 82 0.19 8.51 -14.18
N ARG A 83 -0.37 9.72 -14.12
CA ARG A 83 -0.64 10.59 -15.26
C ARG A 83 0.47 11.63 -15.38
N ILE A 84 0.98 11.83 -16.59
CA ILE A 84 1.90 12.92 -16.93
C ILE A 84 1.15 13.81 -17.90
N PHE A 85 1.03 15.09 -17.56
CA PHE A 85 0.23 16.03 -18.36
C PHE A 85 -1.22 15.55 -18.57
N LYS A 86 -1.81 14.86 -17.58
CA LYS A 86 -3.14 14.21 -17.60
C LYS A 86 -3.26 12.97 -18.51
N ILE A 87 -2.23 12.57 -19.24
CA ILE A 87 -2.21 11.35 -20.07
C ILE A 87 -1.53 10.21 -19.29
N PRO A 88 -2.11 8.99 -19.27
CA PRO A 88 -1.45 7.85 -18.63
C PRO A 88 -0.18 7.47 -19.40
N ILE A 89 0.89 7.11 -18.67
CA ILE A 89 2.21 6.76 -19.24
C ILE A 89 2.10 5.66 -20.29
N TYR A 90 1.26 4.65 -20.05
CA TYR A 90 0.97 3.59 -21.01
C TYR A 90 0.48 4.12 -22.36
N ARG A 91 -0.41 5.13 -22.34
CA ARG A 91 -0.95 5.71 -23.57
C ARG A 91 0.07 6.57 -24.30
N LEU A 92 0.98 7.23 -23.59
CA LEU A 92 2.08 7.98 -24.21
C LEU A 92 3.03 7.05 -24.97
N GLU A 93 3.29 5.85 -24.45
CA GLU A 93 4.10 4.84 -25.11
C GLU A 93 3.44 4.32 -26.39
N SER A 94 2.14 3.96 -26.32
CA SER A 94 1.37 3.53 -27.49
C SER A 94 1.26 4.62 -28.56
N ILE A 95 0.91 5.86 -28.17
CA ILE A 95 0.79 7.00 -29.10
C ILE A 95 2.12 7.27 -29.81
N SER A 96 3.25 7.12 -29.13
CA SER A 96 4.57 7.34 -29.74
C SER A 96 4.85 6.33 -30.84
N ILE A 97 4.49 5.06 -30.62
CA ILE A 97 4.67 3.98 -31.60
C ILE A 97 3.73 4.18 -32.79
N GLU A 98 2.46 4.47 -32.51
CA GLU A 98 1.45 4.76 -33.52
C GLU A 98 1.86 5.98 -34.37
N ALA A 99 2.40 7.04 -33.76
CA ALA A 99 2.90 8.21 -34.48
C ALA A 99 4.08 7.89 -35.41
N ILE A 100 5.00 7.02 -35.00
CA ILE A 100 6.09 6.53 -35.86
C ILE A 100 5.54 5.77 -37.06
N TYR A 101 4.58 4.86 -36.86
CA TYR A 101 3.94 4.14 -37.95
C TYR A 101 3.20 5.09 -38.90
N MET A 102 2.45 6.04 -38.36
CA MET A 102 1.75 7.06 -39.16
C MET A 102 2.72 7.90 -39.99
N CYS A 103 3.88 8.26 -39.45
CA CYS A 103 4.92 8.99 -40.17
C CYS A 103 5.42 8.22 -41.40
N VAL A 104 5.66 6.91 -41.27
CA VAL A 104 6.08 6.06 -42.38
C VAL A 104 4.97 5.91 -43.42
N VAL A 105 3.73 5.67 -42.97
CA VAL A 105 2.56 5.55 -43.86
C VAL A 105 2.33 6.85 -44.65
N ILE A 106 2.38 8.01 -44.00
CA ILE A 106 2.25 9.31 -44.66
C ILE A 106 3.39 9.55 -45.66
N GLY A 107 4.61 9.11 -45.34
CA GLY A 107 5.73 9.15 -46.28
C GLY A 107 5.45 8.35 -47.56
N PHE A 108 4.95 7.12 -47.44
CA PHE A 108 4.57 6.30 -48.59
C PHE A 108 3.41 6.90 -49.38
N LEU A 109 2.32 7.31 -48.72
CA LEU A 109 1.20 7.96 -49.39
C LEU A 109 1.63 9.25 -50.09
N GLY A 110 2.55 10.00 -49.48
CA GLY A 110 3.15 11.20 -50.07
C GLY A 110 3.85 10.91 -51.38
N THR A 111 4.65 9.83 -51.44
CA THR A 111 5.32 9.39 -52.68
C THR A 111 4.30 8.97 -53.75
N PHE A 112 3.27 8.20 -53.39
CA PHE A 112 2.22 7.80 -54.34
C PHE A 112 1.49 9.01 -54.94
N LEU A 113 1.14 10.00 -54.11
CA LEU A 113 0.50 11.24 -54.58
C LEU A 113 1.43 12.05 -55.50
N ASN A 114 2.73 12.11 -55.18
CA ASN A 114 3.70 12.79 -56.03
C ASN A 114 3.87 12.08 -57.37
N ILE A 115 3.92 10.75 -57.41
CA ILE A 115 4.00 9.98 -58.66
C ILE A 115 2.85 10.33 -59.60
N THR A 116 1.61 10.30 -59.10
CA THR A 116 0.43 10.60 -59.93
C THR A 116 0.45 12.04 -60.45
N TYR A 117 0.90 13.00 -59.64
CA TYR A 117 0.95 14.40 -60.02
C TYR A 117 2.03 14.70 -61.07
N TYR A 118 3.26 14.25 -60.87
CA TYR A 118 4.37 14.52 -61.79
C TYR A 118 4.24 13.78 -63.12
N MET A 119 3.61 12.60 -63.13
CA MET A 119 3.27 11.88 -64.37
C MET A 119 2.28 12.66 -65.25
N GLN A 120 1.44 13.51 -64.66
CA GLN A 120 0.47 14.32 -65.39
C GLN A 120 1.06 15.62 -65.95
N GLN A 121 2.24 16.04 -65.47
CA GLN A 121 2.92 17.26 -65.88
C GLN A 121 4.11 17.03 -66.83
N ASP A 122 4.41 15.79 -67.20
CA ASP A 122 5.60 15.40 -68.00
C ASP A 122 6.95 15.88 -67.41
N ILE A 123 6.98 16.27 -66.12
CA ILE A 123 8.19 16.69 -65.40
C ILE A 123 8.74 15.50 -64.62
N LEU A 124 9.72 14.81 -65.19
CA LEU A 124 10.37 13.63 -64.59
C LEU A 124 11.49 13.99 -63.61
N ASN A 125 11.16 14.70 -62.53
CA ASN A 125 12.10 14.92 -61.43
C ASN A 125 12.00 13.79 -60.38
N ILE A 126 12.67 12.67 -60.67
CA ILE A 126 12.73 11.47 -59.81
C ILE A 126 13.04 11.82 -58.36
N THR A 127 13.99 12.73 -58.11
CA THR A 127 14.38 13.14 -56.75
C THR A 127 13.23 13.76 -55.97
N MET A 128 12.41 14.62 -56.57
CA MET A 128 11.27 15.25 -55.90
C MET A 128 10.14 14.26 -55.62
N ILE A 129 9.95 13.30 -56.54
CA ILE A 129 8.93 12.26 -56.42
C ILE A 129 9.15 11.38 -55.19
N PHE A 130 10.39 10.93 -54.96
CA PHE A 130 10.72 10.01 -53.87
C PHE A 130 11.06 10.71 -52.54
N LEU A 131 11.23 12.03 -52.52
CA LEU A 131 11.68 12.78 -51.34
C LEU A 131 10.80 12.57 -50.09
N PRO A 132 9.45 12.62 -50.16
CA PRO A 132 8.60 12.42 -48.98
C PRO A 132 8.70 11.01 -48.40
N GLY A 133 8.81 9.99 -49.26
CA GLY A 133 8.98 8.60 -48.85
C GLY A 133 10.31 8.35 -48.16
N ILE A 134 11.41 8.84 -48.75
CA ILE A 134 12.75 8.71 -48.16
C ILE A 134 12.80 9.42 -46.81
N MET A 135 12.25 10.64 -46.71
CA MET A 135 12.19 11.38 -45.44
C MET A 135 11.36 10.66 -44.38
N GLY A 136 10.15 10.20 -44.74
CA GLY A 136 9.27 9.48 -43.83
C GLY A 136 9.91 8.18 -43.31
N PHE A 137 10.59 7.44 -44.18
CA PHE A 137 11.31 6.23 -43.82
C PHE A 137 12.51 6.53 -42.91
N MET A 138 13.36 7.49 -43.28
CA MET A 138 14.54 7.88 -42.48
C MET A 138 14.14 8.35 -41.08
N ILE A 139 13.14 9.23 -40.98
CA ILE A 139 12.62 9.73 -39.70
C ILE A 139 11.99 8.60 -38.88
N GLY A 140 11.21 7.72 -39.51
CA GLY A 140 10.64 6.55 -38.85
C GLY A 140 11.71 5.63 -38.27
N SER A 141 12.75 5.33 -39.06
CA SER A 141 13.87 4.48 -38.65
C SER A 141 14.66 5.08 -37.48
N ILE A 142 15.01 6.37 -37.52
CA ILE A 142 15.75 6.99 -36.41
C ILE A 142 14.93 7.04 -35.12
N LEU A 143 13.62 7.28 -35.20
CA LEU A 143 12.74 7.26 -34.04
C LEU A 143 12.62 5.85 -33.45
N LEU A 144 12.49 4.83 -34.31
CA LEU A 144 12.44 3.43 -33.89
C LEU A 144 13.75 3.00 -33.22
N SER A 145 14.90 3.34 -33.81
CA SER A 145 16.21 3.09 -33.21
C SER A 145 16.36 3.81 -31.88
N THR A 146 15.97 5.08 -31.79
CA THR A 146 15.99 5.85 -30.54
C THR A 146 15.15 5.15 -29.47
N LYS A 147 13.94 4.70 -29.80
CA LYS A 147 13.09 3.94 -28.88
C LYS A 147 13.80 2.68 -28.37
N ALA A 148 14.43 1.92 -29.27
CA ALA A 148 15.18 0.72 -28.92
C ALA A 148 16.36 1.04 -27.99
N PHE A 149 17.14 2.08 -28.29
CA PHE A 149 18.25 2.55 -27.45
C PHE A 149 17.80 2.99 -26.06
N LEU A 150 16.63 3.60 -25.94
CA LEU A 150 16.09 4.04 -24.66
C LEU A 150 15.71 2.87 -23.73
N ALA A 151 15.48 1.67 -24.29
CA ALA A 151 15.16 0.43 -23.57
C ALA A 151 14.18 0.62 -22.40
N ILE A 152 13.08 1.34 -22.66
CA ILE A 152 12.11 1.76 -21.65
C ILE A 152 11.51 0.55 -20.92
N GLU A 153 11.24 -0.53 -21.64
CA GLU A 153 10.73 -1.80 -21.10
C GLU A 153 11.71 -2.42 -20.08
N MET A 154 13.01 -2.40 -20.39
CA MET A 154 14.04 -2.90 -19.46
C MET A 154 14.08 -2.05 -18.19
N LYS A 155 14.01 -0.72 -18.31
CA LYS A 155 13.97 0.19 -17.16
C LYS A 155 12.72 -0.03 -16.31
N LYS A 156 11.57 -0.31 -16.94
CA LYS A 156 10.32 -0.65 -16.27
C LYS A 156 10.46 -1.96 -15.50
N HIS A 157 11.04 -3.00 -16.11
CA HIS A 157 11.25 -4.29 -15.46
C HIS A 157 12.19 -4.18 -14.25
N ILE A 158 13.30 -3.45 -14.39
CA ILE A 158 14.24 -3.22 -13.28
C ILE A 158 13.58 -2.40 -12.16
N PHE A 159 12.83 -1.35 -12.51
CA PHE A 159 12.05 -0.58 -11.52
C PHE A 159 11.11 -1.49 -10.73
N TYR A 160 10.38 -2.35 -11.42
CA TYR A 160 9.43 -3.28 -10.82
C TYR A 160 10.12 -4.27 -9.88
N SER A 161 11.22 -4.87 -10.32
CA SER A 161 12.02 -5.79 -9.51
C SER A 161 12.52 -5.12 -8.21
N ASN A 162 13.07 -3.92 -8.32
CA ASN A 162 13.58 -3.18 -7.15
C ASN A 162 12.47 -2.82 -6.16
N VAL A 163 11.29 -2.44 -6.65
CA VAL A 163 10.14 -2.12 -5.79
C VAL A 163 9.63 -3.38 -5.09
N LYS A 164 9.53 -4.50 -5.81
CA LYS A 164 9.13 -5.79 -5.23
C LYS A 164 10.09 -6.20 -4.11
N ASP A 165 11.39 -6.16 -4.38
CA ASP A 165 12.43 -6.49 -3.41
C ASP A 165 12.35 -5.61 -2.15
N TYR A 166 12.17 -4.30 -2.31
CA TYR A 166 12.01 -3.40 -1.16
C TYR A 166 10.77 -3.72 -0.31
N LEU A 167 9.63 -4.00 -0.94
CA LEU A 167 8.40 -4.31 -0.21
C LEU A 167 8.52 -5.63 0.54
N GLU A 168 9.00 -6.69 -0.13
CA GLU A 168 9.10 -8.04 0.43
C GLU A 168 10.23 -8.16 1.46
N ASN A 169 11.38 -7.53 1.24
CA ASN A 169 12.55 -7.70 2.12
C ASN A 169 12.71 -6.58 3.14
N THR A 170 12.44 -5.31 2.81
CA THR A 170 12.68 -4.19 3.73
C THR A 170 11.43 -3.81 4.50
N LEU A 171 10.30 -3.60 3.81
CA LEU A 171 9.09 -3.08 4.44
C LEU A 171 8.42 -4.13 5.31
N LYS A 172 8.29 -5.37 4.82
CA LYS A 172 7.79 -6.50 5.60
C LYS A 172 8.58 -6.70 6.89
N ASN A 173 9.91 -6.79 6.80
CA ASN A 173 10.77 -6.95 7.98
C ASN A 173 10.61 -5.81 9.00
N LYS A 174 10.46 -4.56 8.55
CA LYS A 174 10.21 -3.43 9.45
C LYS A 174 8.85 -3.55 10.15
N LEU A 175 7.83 -3.97 9.43
CA LEU A 175 6.47 -4.09 9.94
C LEU A 175 6.34 -5.28 10.90
N ASP A 176 7.00 -6.40 10.60
CA ASP A 176 7.13 -7.55 11.51
C ASP A 176 7.87 -7.17 12.80
N GLN A 177 8.93 -6.36 12.69
CA GLN A 177 9.62 -5.84 13.87
C GLN A 177 8.74 -4.89 14.69
N GLN A 178 7.88 -4.10 14.06
CA GLN A 178 6.93 -3.22 14.77
C GLN A 178 5.87 -4.04 15.50
N ILE A 179 5.23 -4.99 14.83
CA ILE A 179 4.25 -5.90 15.44
C ILE A 179 4.90 -6.68 16.58
N LYS A 180 6.10 -7.24 16.37
CA LYS A 180 6.82 -7.96 17.43
C LYS A 180 7.11 -7.06 18.63
N LYS A 181 7.47 -5.79 18.42
CA LYS A 181 7.66 -4.82 19.51
C LYS A 181 6.33 -4.53 20.22
N GLU A 182 5.26 -4.26 19.49
CA GLU A 182 3.93 -4.01 20.06
C GLU A 182 3.44 -5.18 20.90
N VAL A 183 3.56 -6.41 20.40
CA VAL A 183 3.24 -7.64 21.15
C VAL A 183 4.10 -7.80 22.40
N ILE A 184 5.39 -7.46 22.32
CA ILE A 184 6.29 -7.48 23.47
C ILE A 184 5.84 -6.44 24.52
N TYR A 185 5.54 -5.21 24.13
CA TYR A 185 5.05 -4.17 25.04
C TYR A 185 3.68 -4.53 25.65
N GLU A 186 2.77 -5.08 24.86
CA GLU A 186 1.46 -5.51 25.37
C GLU A 186 1.61 -6.67 26.36
N ASN A 187 2.53 -7.61 26.10
CA ASN A 187 2.86 -8.67 27.05
C ASN A 187 3.51 -8.14 28.33
N TYR A 188 4.40 -7.14 28.24
CA TYR A 188 4.95 -6.46 29.42
C TYR A 188 3.86 -5.80 30.25
N ASN A 189 2.96 -5.04 29.62
CA ASN A 189 1.85 -4.38 30.32
C ASN A 189 0.91 -5.40 30.98
N LYS A 190 0.58 -6.51 30.30
CA LYS A 190 -0.22 -7.61 30.88
C LYS A 190 0.48 -8.27 32.07
N MET A 191 1.80 -8.44 32.00
CA MET A 191 2.59 -8.96 33.13
C MET A 191 2.61 -8.00 34.31
N GLU A 192 2.74 -6.70 34.08
CA GLU A 192 2.66 -5.68 35.14
C GLU A 192 1.27 -5.63 35.79
N GLU A 193 0.19 -5.66 35.00
CA GLU A 193 -1.17 -5.71 35.53
C GLU A 193 -1.42 -6.99 36.35
N MET A 194 -0.92 -8.14 35.89
CA MET A 194 -1.01 -9.40 36.64
C MET A 194 -0.20 -9.35 37.94
N ALA A 195 0.99 -8.75 37.92
CA ALA A 195 1.81 -8.59 39.11
C ALA A 195 1.15 -7.66 40.14
N GLN A 196 0.56 -6.54 39.71
CA GLN A 196 -0.16 -5.63 40.60
C GLN A 196 -1.40 -6.28 41.20
N LYS A 197 -2.20 -6.98 40.39
CA LYS A 197 -3.36 -7.76 40.89
C LYS A 197 -2.95 -8.83 41.88
N ASN A 198 -1.83 -9.51 41.66
CA ASN A 198 -1.32 -10.52 42.59
C ASN A 198 -0.88 -9.89 43.92
N ILE A 199 -0.20 -8.74 43.90
CA ILE A 199 0.20 -8.00 45.11
C ILE A 199 -1.03 -7.50 45.87
N GLU A 200 -2.04 -6.99 45.17
CA GLU A 200 -3.30 -6.55 45.77
C GLU A 200 -4.09 -7.72 46.37
N ASN A 201 -4.14 -8.86 45.68
CA ASN A 201 -4.72 -10.09 46.20
C ASN A 201 -3.97 -10.60 47.44
N GLU A 202 -2.63 -10.54 47.47
CA GLU A 202 -1.85 -10.89 48.66
C GLU A 202 -2.15 -9.96 49.83
N LYS A 203 -2.18 -8.64 49.62
CA LYS A 203 -2.53 -7.67 50.67
C LYS A 203 -3.93 -7.92 51.24
N ASN A 204 -4.91 -8.13 50.37
CA ASN A 204 -6.27 -8.48 50.78
C ASN A 204 -6.30 -9.80 51.57
N LEU A 205 -5.42 -10.76 51.25
CA LEU A 205 -5.30 -12.02 51.98
C LEU A 205 -4.70 -11.82 53.38
N TYR A 206 -3.70 -10.94 53.51
CA TYR A 206 -3.11 -10.57 54.81
C TYR A 206 -4.10 -9.81 55.69
N ASP A 207 -4.80 -8.81 55.15
CA ASP A 207 -5.81 -8.03 55.88
C ASP A 207 -6.98 -8.92 56.35
N ASN A 208 -7.40 -9.88 55.51
CA ASN A 208 -8.45 -10.83 55.88
C ASN A 208 -7.96 -11.81 56.97
N LYS A 209 -6.70 -12.24 56.91
CA LYS A 209 -6.09 -13.10 57.94
C LYS A 209 -5.93 -12.38 59.28
N GLU A 210 -5.60 -11.09 59.26
CA GLU A 210 -5.55 -10.25 60.46
C GLU A 210 -6.94 -10.09 61.06
N ASN A 211 -7.95 -9.77 60.25
CA ASN A 211 -9.35 -9.71 60.71
C ASN A 211 -9.84 -11.03 61.30
N ILE A 212 -9.47 -12.17 60.72
CA ILE A 212 -9.78 -13.50 61.29
C ILE A 212 -9.07 -13.70 62.63
N SER A 213 -7.83 -13.23 62.78
CA SER A 213 -7.08 -13.30 64.03
C SER A 213 -7.72 -12.43 65.13
N TYR A 214 -8.13 -11.20 64.81
CA TYR A 214 -8.85 -10.33 65.75
C TYR A 214 -10.23 -10.90 66.12
N LEU A 215 -10.91 -11.57 65.20
CA LEU A 215 -12.15 -12.28 65.50
C LEU A 215 -11.90 -13.50 66.40
N HIS A 216 -10.81 -14.24 66.20
CA HIS A 216 -10.42 -15.36 67.06
C HIS A 216 -10.05 -14.91 68.47
N GLU A 217 -9.31 -13.81 68.61
CA GLU A 217 -8.93 -13.22 69.91
C GLU A 217 -10.15 -12.64 70.66
N ASN A 218 -11.11 -12.05 69.92
CA ASN A 218 -12.39 -11.64 70.49
C ASN A 218 -13.27 -12.85 70.89
N VAL A 219 -13.23 -13.96 70.16
CA VAL A 219 -13.92 -15.20 70.54
C VAL A 219 -13.27 -15.87 71.75
N GLU A 220 -11.94 -15.86 71.85
CA GLU A 220 -11.18 -16.39 73.00
C GLU A 220 -11.36 -15.52 74.26
N SER A 221 -11.42 -14.19 74.12
CA SER A 221 -11.75 -13.29 75.24
C SER A 221 -13.22 -13.38 75.67
N ILE A 222 -14.15 -13.67 74.75
CA ILE A 222 -15.54 -14.02 75.10
C ILE A 222 -15.61 -15.39 75.82
N GLN A 223 -14.68 -16.32 75.56
CA GLN A 223 -14.57 -17.58 76.31
C GLN A 223 -13.90 -17.39 77.68
N TYR A 224 -12.98 -16.44 77.84
CA TYR A 224 -12.30 -16.16 79.12
C TYR A 224 -13.07 -15.21 80.06
N ASP A 225 -14.04 -14.43 79.57
CA ASP A 225 -14.91 -13.59 80.43
C ASP A 225 -16.18 -14.30 80.92
N ASN A 226 -16.37 -15.58 80.55
CA ASN A 226 -17.36 -16.46 81.20
C ASN A 226 -16.79 -17.21 82.42
N GLY A 227 -15.83 -16.58 83.08
CA GLY A 227 -15.11 -17.08 84.25
C GLY A 227 -15.54 -16.47 85.59
N LYS A 228 -16.78 -15.98 85.77
CA LYS A 228 -17.53 -15.88 87.06
C LYS A 228 -18.86 -15.13 86.89
N GLY A 229 -19.84 -15.83 86.36
CA GLY A 229 -21.25 -15.42 86.33
C GLY A 229 -22.20 -16.60 86.40
N LYS A 230 -21.84 -17.68 87.11
CA LYS A 230 -22.76 -18.77 87.45
C LYS A 230 -23.78 -18.26 88.47
N LYS A 231 -24.88 -17.68 87.97
CA LYS A 231 -26.24 -17.55 88.54
C LYS A 231 -26.89 -16.25 88.03
N GLN A 232 -27.32 -16.24 86.76
CA GLN A 232 -28.47 -15.47 86.20
C GLN A 232 -28.40 -15.42 84.65
N LYS A 233 -28.20 -16.57 84.00
CA LYS A 233 -28.48 -16.70 82.56
C LYS A 233 -28.83 -18.14 82.15
N GLN A 234 -29.36 -18.92 83.10
CA GLN A 234 -29.95 -20.23 82.83
C GLN A 234 -31.49 -20.18 82.76
N SER A 235 -32.13 -19.08 83.18
CA SER A 235 -33.60 -18.93 83.08
C SER A 235 -34.05 -18.45 81.70
N ALA A 236 -33.26 -17.66 80.96
CA ALA A 236 -33.69 -17.11 79.68
C ALA A 236 -33.43 -18.02 78.45
N ILE A 237 -32.62 -19.07 78.60
CA ILE A 237 -32.32 -20.04 77.52
C ILE A 237 -33.33 -21.19 77.54
N ASN A 238 -33.71 -21.68 78.73
CA ASN A 238 -34.77 -22.69 78.87
C ASN A 238 -36.16 -22.18 78.44
N ASP A 239 -36.43 -20.88 78.59
CA ASP A 239 -37.71 -20.29 78.15
C ASP A 239 -37.80 -20.19 76.61
N LYS A 240 -36.68 -20.03 75.90
CA LYS A 240 -36.68 -19.99 74.42
C LYS A 240 -36.71 -21.37 73.79
N GLU A 241 -36.05 -22.38 74.39
CA GLU A 241 -36.13 -23.76 73.91
C GLU A 241 -37.52 -24.37 74.11
N ASN A 242 -38.23 -24.01 75.19
CA ASN A 242 -39.62 -24.44 75.38
C ASN A 242 -40.59 -23.84 74.36
N ILE A 243 -40.42 -22.57 73.97
CA ILE A 243 -41.27 -21.93 72.95
C ILE A 243 -41.03 -22.56 71.57
N ILE A 244 -39.79 -22.89 71.22
CA ILE A 244 -39.47 -23.53 69.94
C ILE A 244 -40.02 -24.96 69.88
N ASN A 245 -39.91 -25.74 70.96
CA ASN A 245 -40.47 -27.08 71.02
C ASN A 245 -42.01 -27.10 71.03
N GLN A 246 -42.64 -26.05 71.56
CA GLN A 246 -44.10 -25.90 71.55
C GLN A 246 -44.64 -25.55 70.15
N VAL A 247 -43.93 -24.69 69.40
CA VAL A 247 -44.26 -24.36 68.01
C VAL A 247 -44.02 -25.56 67.07
N ILE A 248 -42.95 -26.33 67.28
CA ILE A 248 -42.67 -27.51 66.45
C ILE A 248 -43.74 -28.61 66.66
N ASN A 249 -44.23 -28.80 67.89
CA ASN A 249 -45.28 -29.78 68.18
C ASN A 249 -46.69 -29.34 67.70
N GLU A 250 -46.93 -28.04 67.50
CA GLU A 250 -48.16 -27.54 66.86
C GLU A 250 -48.15 -27.70 65.32
N ILE A 251 -46.97 -27.71 64.69
CA ILE A 251 -46.82 -27.83 63.23
C ILE A 251 -46.86 -29.30 62.76
N ILE A 252 -46.58 -30.26 63.65
CA ILE A 252 -46.53 -31.71 63.33
C ILE A 252 -47.87 -32.44 63.63
N LYS A 253 -48.92 -31.71 64.03
CA LYS A 253 -50.29 -32.23 64.17
C LYS A 253 -51.17 -31.79 63.00
#